data_AF-A0A7S3BUY7-F1
#
_entry.id   AF-A0A7S3BUY7-F1
#
_cell.length_a   1.000
_cell.length_b   1.000
_cell.length_c   1.000
_cell.angle_alpha   90.00
_cell.angle_beta   90.00
_cell.angle_gamma   90.00
#
_symmetry.space_group_name_H-M   'P 1'
#
loop_
_entity.id
_entity.type
_entity.pdbx_description
1 polymer ?
#
loop_
_entity_poly.entity_id
_entity_poly.type
_entity_poly.pdbx_seq_one_letter_code
_entity_poly.pdbx_strand_id
1 'polypeptide(L)'
;MDAATTGVLLMCDDAALGVALKDPAYRVPKEYVLTLRGRWRTSDAAVARLREPLFIEGQIPTRPAVIVEVEAPERVDDEAADVSGRRGSGSGSGVALCAANEEVRRRGA
;
A
#
# COMPACT_ATOMS: atom_id res chain seq x y z
N MET A 1 7.87 -1.98 -9.62
CA MET A 1 6.74 -2.60 -8.90
C MET A 1 7.14 -4.03 -8.66
N ASP A 2 6.95 -4.52 -7.44
CA ASP A 2 7.33 -5.89 -7.10
C ASP A 2 6.35 -6.88 -7.73
N ALA A 3 6.81 -8.11 -8.01
CA ALA A 3 6.01 -9.12 -8.71
C ALA A 3 4.72 -9.51 -7.94
N ALA A 4 4.72 -9.40 -6.61
CA ALA A 4 3.58 -9.70 -5.75
C ALA A 4 2.67 -8.49 -5.48
N THR A 5 2.99 -7.32 -6.06
CA THR A 5 2.23 -6.09 -5.88
C THR A 5 1.34 -5.86 -7.08
N THR A 6 0.06 -5.62 -6.84
CA THR A 6 -0.90 -5.20 -7.87
C THR A 6 -1.14 -3.69 -7.79
N GLY A 7 -1.58 -3.09 -8.90
CA GLY A 7 -1.93 -1.68 -8.96
C GLY A 7 -1.38 -0.96 -10.18
N VAL A 8 -1.15 0.34 -10.02
CA VAL A 8 -0.78 1.23 -11.13
C VAL A 8 0.69 1.04 -11.51
N LEU A 9 0.92 0.63 -12.76
CA LEU A 9 2.23 0.64 -13.40
C LEU A 9 2.23 1.66 -14.54
N LEU A 10 3.09 2.68 -14.42
CA LEU A 10 3.29 3.66 -15.48
C LEU A 10 4.38 3.17 -16.43
N MET A 11 4.04 3.11 -17.71
CA MET A 11 4.97 2.84 -18.81
C MET A 11 5.07 4.08 -19.67
N CYS A 12 6.29 4.59 -19.86
CA CYS A 12 6.58 5.70 -20.75
C CYS A 12 7.87 5.43 -21.53
N ASP A 13 7.95 5.99 -22.73
CA ASP A 13 9.14 6.01 -23.59
C ASP A 13 10.02 7.25 -23.36
N ASP A 14 9.50 8.26 -22.66
CA ASP A 14 10.29 9.41 -22.20
C ASP A 14 11.25 9.01 -21.06
N ALA A 15 12.54 9.01 -21.38
CA ALA A 15 13.61 8.68 -20.44
C ALA A 15 13.73 9.69 -19.29
N ALA A 16 13.50 10.98 -19.55
CA ALA A 16 13.61 12.03 -18.53
C ALA A 16 12.47 11.92 -17.51
N LEU A 17 11.25 11.66 -17.98
CA LEU A 17 10.11 11.37 -17.10
C LEU A 17 10.36 10.10 -16.27
N GLY A 18 10.89 9.05 -16.91
CA GLY A 18 11.24 7.81 -16.24
C GLY A 18 12.25 8.01 -15.10
N VAL A 19 13.24 8.89 -15.28
CA VAL A 19 14.19 9.27 -14.22
C VAL A 19 13.49 10.06 -13.12
N ALA A 20 12.71 11.09 -13.48
CA ALA A 20 12.02 11.94 -12.50
C ALA A 20 11.07 11.15 -11.59
N LEU A 21 10.41 10.10 -12.09
CA LEU A 21 9.51 9.26 -11.30
C LEU A 21 10.23 8.29 -10.33
N LYS A 22 11.49 7.95 -10.62
CA LYS A 22 12.27 6.95 -9.87
C LYS A 22 13.27 7.58 -8.90
N ASP A 23 13.82 8.75 -9.23
CA ASP A 23 14.81 9.42 -8.40
C ASP A 23 14.17 9.94 -7.08
N PRO A 24 14.66 9.51 -5.90
CA PRO A 24 14.15 9.94 -4.60
C PRO A 24 14.14 11.46 -4.38
N ALA A 25 14.99 12.22 -5.08
CA ALA A 25 15.06 13.68 -4.98
C ALA A 25 13.73 14.36 -5.36
N TYR A 26 12.98 13.77 -6.30
CA TYR A 26 11.70 14.33 -6.77
C TYR A 26 10.53 14.06 -5.82
N ARG A 27 10.70 13.19 -4.82
CA ARG A 27 9.71 12.89 -3.76
C ARG A 27 8.29 12.65 -4.30
N VAL A 28 8.19 11.91 -5.41
CA VAL A 28 6.91 11.68 -6.07
C VAL A 28 5.94 10.98 -5.11
N PRO A 29 4.75 11.58 -4.85
CA PRO A 29 3.75 11.02 -3.96
C PRO A 29 3.27 9.66 -4.45
N LYS A 30 3.14 8.69 -3.53
CA LYS A 30 2.57 7.38 -3.81
C LYS A 30 1.61 7.00 -2.68
N GLU A 31 0.47 6.46 -3.04
CA GLU A 31 -0.54 5.95 -2.11
C GLU A 31 -0.69 4.44 -2.35
N TYR A 32 -0.78 3.68 -1.26
CA TYR A 32 -0.88 2.23 -1.30
C TYR A 32 -2.07 1.77 -0.48
N VAL A 33 -2.86 0.84 -1.03
CA VAL A 33 -3.89 0.12 -0.27
C VAL A 33 -3.32 -1.24 0.14
N LEU A 34 -3.30 -1.50 1.45
CA LEU A 34 -2.68 -2.67 2.05
C LEU A 34 -3.75 -3.56 2.69
N THR A 35 -3.72 -4.85 2.35
CA THR A 35 -4.51 -5.87 3.06
C THR A 35 -3.60 -6.61 4.02
N LEU A 36 -3.92 -6.55 5.31
CA LEU A 36 -3.15 -7.20 6.37
C LEU A 36 -3.82 -8.52 6.81
N ARG A 37 -3.02 -9.50 7.24
CA ARG A 37 -3.55 -10.73 7.85
C ARG A 37 -4.16 -10.40 9.21
N GLY A 38 -5.40 -10.83 9.45
CA GLY A 38 -6.13 -10.56 10.70
C GLY A 38 -7.09 -9.37 10.58
N ARG A 39 -7.58 -8.90 11.72
CA ARG A 39 -8.45 -7.71 11.80
C ARG A 39 -7.66 -6.59 12.46
N TRP A 40 -7.44 -5.51 11.72
CA TRP A 40 -6.69 -4.35 12.19
C TRP A 40 -7.55 -3.10 12.15
N ARG A 41 -7.24 -2.17 13.05
CA ARG A 41 -7.78 -0.82 13.11
C ARG A 41 -6.63 0.19 13.21
N THR A 42 -6.87 1.39 12.73
CA THR A 42 -5.95 2.53 12.85
C THR A 42 -5.69 2.98 14.28
N SER A 43 -6.54 2.57 15.23
CA SER A 43 -6.37 2.75 16.66
C SER A 43 -5.42 1.72 17.29
N ASP A 44 -5.15 0.60 16.62
CA ASP A 44 -4.27 -0.44 17.16
C ASP A 44 -2.84 0.11 17.27
N ALA A 45 -2.20 -0.09 18.41
CA ALA A 45 -0.89 0.52 18.70
C ALA A 45 0.18 0.21 17.63
N ALA A 46 0.18 -1.02 17.11
CA ALA A 46 1.09 -1.42 16.04
C ALA A 46 0.84 -0.66 14.73
N VAL A 47 -0.42 -0.42 14.37
CA VAL A 47 -0.80 0.34 13.17
C VAL A 47 -0.54 1.83 13.38
N ALA A 48 -0.86 2.35 14.56
CA ALA A 48 -0.58 3.74 14.91
C ALA A 48 0.92 4.05 14.83
N ARG A 49 1.79 3.10 15.22
CA ARG A 49 3.24 3.24 15.14
C ARG A 49 3.78 3.40 13.70
N LEU A 50 3.05 2.93 12.69
CA LEU A 50 3.42 3.11 11.28
C LEU A 50 3.37 4.58 10.84
N ARG A 51 2.70 5.46 11.60
CA ARG A 51 2.67 6.90 11.32
C ARG A 51 3.98 7.61 11.64
N GLU A 52 4.81 7.01 12.48
CA GLU A 52 6.09 7.55 12.92
C GLU A 52 7.25 6.90 12.17
N PRO A 53 8.43 7.55 12.09
CA PRO A 53 9.63 6.95 11.50
C PRO A 53 9.94 5.56 12.08
N LEU A 54 10.13 4.58 11.21
CA LEU A 54 10.53 3.22 11.55
C LEU A 54 11.97 2.99 11.09
N PHE A 55 12.74 2.27 11.91
CA PHE A 55 14.08 1.85 11.58
C PHE A 55 14.02 0.45 10.99
N ILE A 56 14.41 0.33 9.72
CA ILE A 56 14.54 -0.94 9.01
C ILE A 56 16.04 -1.20 8.85
N GLU A 57 16.48 -2.42 9.15
CA GLU A 57 17.89 -2.78 9.14
C GLU A 57 18.56 -2.45 7.79
N GLY A 58 19.71 -1.76 7.85
CA GLY A 58 20.46 -1.34 6.67
C GLY A 58 19.82 -0.19 5.87
N GLN A 59 18.73 0.40 6.36
CA GLN A 59 18.03 1.48 5.66
C GLN A 59 18.02 2.79 6.48
N ILE A 60 17.87 3.90 5.75
CA ILE A 60 17.55 5.19 6.36
C ILE A 60 16.14 5.08 6.98
N PRO A 61 15.87 5.71 8.14
CA PRO A 61 14.54 5.68 8.75
C PRO A 61 13.44 6.09 7.78
N THR A 62 12.29 5.41 7.85
CA THR A 62 11.15 5.75 7.01
C THR A 62 10.66 7.17 7.33
N ARG A 63 10.07 7.82 6.33
CA ARG A 63 9.36 9.09 6.57
C ARG A 63 8.04 8.81 7.32
N PRO A 64 7.52 9.82 8.05
CA PRO A 64 6.16 9.74 8.59
C PRO A 64 5.13 9.44 7.51
N ALA A 65 4.16 8.60 7.87
CA ALA A 65 3.09 8.16 6.97
C ALA A 65 1.72 8.52 7.52
N VAL A 66 0.80 8.82 6.60
CA VAL A 66 -0.63 8.93 6.86
C VAL A 66 -1.25 7.56 6.63
N ILE A 67 -1.86 7.02 7.69
CA ILE A 67 -2.56 5.73 7.66
C ILE A 67 -4.04 5.96 7.94
N VAL A 68 -4.90 5.52 7.03
CA VAL A 68 -6.36 5.58 7.16
C VAL A 68 -7.00 4.22 6.89
N GLU A 69 -8.12 3.93 7.54
CA GLU A 69 -8.93 2.76 7.22
C GLU A 69 -9.69 3.00 5.92
N VAL A 70 -9.70 1.99 5.06
CA VAL A 70 -10.49 1.97 3.84
C VAL A 70 -11.23 0.64 3.75
N GLU A 71 -12.30 0.61 2.99
CA GLU A 71 -12.96 -0.65 2.63
C GLU A 71 -11.98 -1.50 1.82
N ALA A 72 -11.86 -2.78 2.18
CA ALA A 72 -11.03 -3.69 1.40
C ALA A 72 -11.57 -3.76 -0.04
N PRO A 73 -10.72 -3.63 -1.06
CA PRO A 73 -11.15 -3.87 -2.42
C PRO A 73 -11.69 -5.31 -2.51
N GLU A 74 -12.73 -5.53 -3.33
CA GLU A 74 -13.15 -6.88 -3.67
C GLU A 74 -11.92 -7.66 -4.14
N ARG A 75 -11.72 -8.86 -3.60
CA ARG A 75 -10.67 -9.74 -4.11
C ARG A 75 -11.02 -10.06 -5.55
N VAL A 76 -10.17 -9.60 -6.47
CA VAL A 76 -10.14 -10.16 -7.81
C VAL A 76 -9.44 -11.51 -7.63
N ASP A 77 -10.23 -12.55 -7.42
CA ASP A 77 -9.70 -13.91 -7.37
C ASP A 77 -9.17 -14.23 -8.78
N ASP A 78 -7.84 -14.18 -8.95
CA ASP A 78 -7.21 -14.74 -10.14
C ASP A 78 -7.48 -16.25 -10.13
N GLU A 79 -8.33 -16.72 -11.06
CA GLU A 79 -8.48 -18.15 -11.34
C GLU A 79 -7.12 -18.75 -11.74
N ALA A 80 -6.44 -19.38 -10.78
CA ALA A 80 -5.47 -20.45 -11.03
C ALA A 80 -5.17 -21.23 -9.74
N ALA A 81 -6.10 -22.09 -9.33
CA ALA A 81 -5.86 -23.47 -8.88
C ALA A 81 -7.08 -24.00 -8.11
N ASP A 82 -8.14 -24.33 -8.85
CA ASP A 82 -9.10 -25.33 -8.37
C ASP A 82 -8.39 -26.69 -8.34
N VAL A 83 -8.01 -27.16 -7.14
CA VAL A 83 -8.28 -28.54 -6.73
C VAL A 83 -8.59 -28.55 -5.24
N SER A 84 -9.85 -28.90 -4.93
CA SER A 84 -10.41 -29.25 -3.61
C SER A 84 -11.18 -28.17 -2.85
N GLY A 85 -12.40 -27.93 -3.35
CA GLY A 85 -13.63 -28.04 -2.56
C GLY A 85 -13.58 -27.62 -1.08
N ARG A 86 -13.62 -26.31 -0.83
CA ARG A 86 -14.27 -25.71 0.34
C ARG A 86 -14.57 -24.24 0.03
N ARG A 87 -15.77 -23.97 -0.48
CA ARG A 87 -16.30 -22.60 -0.60
C ARG A 87 -16.62 -22.09 0.81
N GLY A 88 -15.66 -21.40 1.42
CA GLY A 88 -15.93 -20.50 2.53
C GLY A 88 -16.55 -19.22 1.98
N SER A 89 -17.88 -19.15 1.95
CA SER A 89 -18.63 -17.90 1.81
C SER A 89 -18.30 -17.02 3.03
N GLY A 90 -17.29 -16.18 2.87
CA GLY A 90 -16.89 -15.19 3.86
C GLY A 90 -17.03 -13.81 3.24
N SER A 91 -18.27 -13.33 3.10
CA SER A 91 -18.59 -11.91 2.88
C SER A 91 -18.23 -11.13 4.15
N GLY A 92 -16.94 -11.06 4.46
CA GLY A 92 -16.41 -10.19 5.49
C GLY A 92 -15.86 -8.96 4.80
N SER A 93 -16.55 -7.83 4.95
CA SER A 93 -15.97 -6.51 4.71
C SER A 93 -14.64 -6.44 5.45
N GLY A 94 -13.55 -6.63 4.70
CA GLY A 94 -12.20 -6.51 5.22
C GLY A 94 -11.92 -5.02 5.42
N VAL A 95 -11.21 -4.68 6.48
CA VAL A 95 -10.67 -3.33 6.61
C VAL A 95 -9.25 -3.38 6.04
N ALA A 96 -9.03 -2.58 5.00
CA ALA A 96 -7.70 -2.34 4.45
C ALA A 96 -7.16 -1.01 5.00
N LEU A 97 -5.84 -0.82 4.87
CA LEU A 97 -5.19 0.42 5.27
C LEU A 97 -4.66 1.14 4.03
N CYS A 98 -5.01 2.40 3.87
CA CYS A 98 -4.33 3.26 2.90
C CYS A 98 -3.14 3.95 3.57
N ALA A 99 -1.97 3.86 2.94
CA ALA A 99 -0.71 4.43 3.40
C ALA A 99 -0.14 5.40 2.36
N ALA A 100 0.17 6.63 2.78
CA ALA A 100 0.82 7.65 1.97
C ALA A 100 1.83 8.45 2.82
N ASN A 101 2.85 9.05 2.21
CA ASN A 101 3.75 9.95 2.96
C ASN A 101 3.03 11.28 3.29
N GLU A 102 3.35 11.91 4.41
CA GLU A 102 2.63 13.12 4.88
C GLU A 102 2.71 14.32 3.90
N GLU A 103 3.83 14.45 3.17
CA GLU A 103 3.99 15.48 2.11
C GLU A 103 2.98 15.33 0.96
N VAL A 104 2.43 14.13 0.76
CA VAL A 104 1.47 13.82 -0.33
C VAL A 104 0.11 14.48 -0.09
N ARG A 105 -0.41 14.41 1.13
CA ARG A 105 -1.75 14.95 1.43
C ARG A 105 -1.81 16.47 1.49
N ARG A 106 -0.74 17.15 1.91
CA ARG A 106 -0.71 18.62 1.98
C ARG A 106 -0.77 19.32 0.61
N ARG A 107 -0.49 18.60 -0.48
CA ARG A 107 -0.53 19.14 -1.85
C ARG A 107 -1.85 18.85 -2.58
N GLY A 108 -2.74 18.04 -2.00
CA GLY A 108 -4.04 17.70 -2.56
C GLY A 108 -5.24 18.30 -1.82
N ALA A 109 -5.00 19.23 -0.88
CA ALA A 109 -6.01 19.94 -0.09
C ALA A 109 -6.06 21.42 -0.47
#